data_AF-A0A2T7CLM0-F1
#
_entry.id   AF-A0A2T7CLM0-F1
#
_cell.length_a   1.000
_cell.length_b   1.000
_cell.length_c   1.000
_cell.angle_alpha   90.00
_cell.angle_beta   90.00
_cell.angle_gamma   90.00
#
_symmetry.space_group_name_H-M   'P 1'
#
loop_
_entity.id
_entity.type
_entity.pdbx_description
1 polymer ?
#
loop_
_entity_poly.entity_id
_entity_poly.type
_entity_poly.pdbx_seq_one_letter_code
_entity_poly.pdbx_strand_id
1 'polypeptide(L)'
;MAEMVASAAASAMGSFIGKLAAMLGENYQLAGKVRRGIRSLKDELSTMDAVLQELAEKDDDQIDGQTKDWRNKVRELSLDIEDCIDRFMLNRSHGGSKAN
;
A
#
# COMPACT_ATOMS: atom_id res chain seq x y z
N MET A 1 17.52 0.47 -14.78
CA MET A 1 16.91 1.43 -13.83
C MET A 1 15.44 1.14 -13.55
N ALA A 2 14.61 0.76 -14.55
CA ALA A 2 13.20 0.40 -14.34
C ALA A 2 12.99 -0.85 -13.46
N GLU A 3 13.81 -1.91 -13.61
CA GLU A 3 13.74 -3.12 -12.77
C GLU A 3 13.99 -2.83 -11.27
N MET A 4 14.97 -1.98 -10.98
CA MET A 4 15.31 -1.57 -9.62
C MET A 4 14.16 -0.81 -8.94
N VAL A 5 13.42 -0.02 -9.73
CA VAL A 5 12.26 0.74 -9.26
C VAL A 5 11.06 -0.18 -9.03
N ALA A 6 10.84 -1.18 -9.88
CA ALA A 6 9.77 -2.16 -9.71
C ALA A 6 9.98 -3.02 -8.45
N SER A 7 11.22 -3.45 -8.20
CA SER A 7 11.57 -4.22 -6.99
C SER A 7 11.37 -3.40 -5.70
N ALA A 8 11.66 -2.10 -5.73
CA ALA A 8 11.42 -1.22 -4.58
C ALA A 8 9.92 -1.04 -4.29
N ALA A 9 9.09 -0.90 -5.34
CA ALA A 9 7.64 -0.79 -5.20
C ALA A 9 7.02 -2.07 -4.63
N ALA A 10 7.42 -3.25 -5.12
CA ALA A 10 6.95 -4.54 -4.60
C ALA A 10 7.33 -4.74 -3.12
N SER A 11 8.56 -4.34 -2.74
CA SER A 11 9.00 -4.41 -1.34
C SER A 11 8.18 -3.50 -0.42
N ALA A 12 7.76 -2.32 -0.90
CA ALA A 12 6.90 -1.41 -0.15
C ALA A 12 5.47 -1.98 -0.02
N MET A 13 4.91 -2.53 -1.10
CA MET A 13 3.57 -3.13 -1.12
C MET A 13 3.45 -4.31 -0.15
N GLY A 14 4.47 -5.19 -0.09
CA GLY A 14 4.55 -6.27 0.90
C GLY A 14 4.54 -5.76 2.35
N SER A 15 5.23 -4.65 2.63
CA SER A 15 5.24 -4.01 3.96
C SER A 15 3.86 -3.49 4.37
N PHE A 16 3.11 -2.87 3.44
CA PHE A 16 1.73 -2.41 3.71
C PHE A 16 0.79 -3.56 4.02
N ILE A 17 0.86 -4.64 3.25
CA ILE A 17 0.04 -5.84 3.46
C ILE A 17 0.25 -6.38 4.88
N GLY A 18 1.49 -6.42 5.36
CA GLY A 18 1.82 -6.83 6.72
C GLY A 18 1.23 -5.90 7.79
N LYS A 19 1.41 -4.58 7.63
CA LYS A 19 0.85 -3.57 8.55
C LYS A 19 -0.69 -3.64 8.62
N LEU A 20 -1.37 -3.75 7.47
CA LEU A 20 -2.82 -3.87 7.39
C LEU A 20 -3.32 -5.17 8.04
N ALA A 21 -2.62 -6.30 7.88
CA ALA A 21 -2.96 -7.55 8.54
C ALA A 21 -2.88 -7.46 10.08
N ALA A 22 -1.86 -6.79 10.61
CA ALA A 22 -1.73 -6.52 12.05
C ALA A 22 -2.87 -5.63 12.56
N MET A 23 -3.22 -4.57 11.82
CA MET A 23 -4.33 -3.68 12.17
C MET A 23 -5.70 -4.40 12.19
N LEU A 24 -5.90 -5.38 11.31
CA LEU A 24 -7.11 -6.21 11.28
C LEU A 24 -7.29 -7.07 12.55
N GLY A 25 -6.19 -7.37 13.26
CA GLY A 25 -6.20 -8.21 14.47
C GLY A 25 -6.62 -7.49 15.75
N GLU A 26 -6.51 -6.16 15.85
CA GLU A 26 -6.42 -5.48 17.16
C GLU A 26 -7.66 -4.78 17.75
N ASN A 27 -8.78 -4.49 17.05
CA ASN A 27 -9.89 -3.76 17.70
C ASN A 27 -11.30 -4.11 17.20
N TYR A 28 -12.26 -4.30 18.12
CA TYR A 28 -13.65 -4.71 17.84
C TYR A 28 -14.66 -3.55 18.03
N GLN A 29 -15.65 -3.51 17.11
CA GLN A 29 -16.94 -2.76 17.13
C GLN A 29 -17.00 -1.36 16.49
N LEU A 30 -16.06 -0.42 16.71
CA LEU A 30 -15.91 0.75 15.81
C LEU A 30 -15.31 0.34 14.44
N ALA A 31 -14.81 -0.89 14.41
CA ALA A 31 -13.99 -1.50 13.40
C ALA A 31 -14.75 -2.07 12.19
N GLY A 32 -16.07 -2.25 12.17
CA GLY A 32 -16.72 -3.00 11.07
C GLY A 32 -16.52 -2.39 9.66
N LYS A 33 -16.80 -1.09 9.51
CA LYS A 33 -16.60 -0.37 8.24
C LYS A 33 -15.13 -0.11 7.96
N VAL A 34 -14.36 0.29 8.98
CA VAL A 34 -12.92 0.52 8.87
C VAL A 34 -12.18 -0.76 8.47
N ARG A 35 -12.53 -1.91 9.06
CA ARG A 35 -11.99 -3.24 8.75
C ARG A 35 -12.35 -3.70 7.34
N ARG A 36 -13.58 -3.41 6.88
CA ARG A 36 -13.97 -3.65 5.48
C ARG A 36 -13.19 -2.76 4.52
N GLY A 37 -13.06 -1.47 4.82
CA GLY A 37 -12.27 -0.53 4.02
C GLY A 37 -10.80 -0.94 3.94
N ILE A 38 -10.19 -1.30 5.08
CA ILE A 38 -8.82 -1.83 5.14
C ILE A 38 -8.67 -3.11 4.31
N ARG A 39 -9.65 -4.03 4.38
CA ARG A 39 -9.62 -5.27 3.59
C ARG A 39 -9.75 -5.00 2.10
N SER A 40 -10.71 -4.17 1.68
CA SER A 40 -10.88 -3.77 0.29
C SER A 40 -9.62 -3.08 -0.24
N LEU A 41 -9.05 -2.16 0.53
CA LEU A 41 -7.79 -1.49 0.17
C LEU A 41 -6.63 -2.48 0.04
N LYS A 42 -6.52 -3.47 0.95
CA LYS A 42 -5.52 -4.54 0.86
C LYS A 42 -5.70 -5.36 -0.43
N ASP A 43 -6.94 -5.73 -0.76
CA ASP A 43 -7.24 -6.56 -1.93
C ASP A 43 -6.99 -5.79 -3.24
N GLU A 44 -7.36 -4.50 -3.30
CA GLU A 44 -7.06 -3.60 -4.42
C GLU A 44 -5.55 -3.43 -4.62
N LEU A 45 -4.80 -3.16 -3.53
CA LEU A 45 -3.35 -3.04 -3.58
C LEU A 45 -2.67 -4.35 -4.01
N SER A 46 -3.16 -5.50 -3.53
CA SER A 46 -2.61 -6.80 -3.94
C SER A 46 -2.83 -7.07 -5.43
N THR A 47 -3.96 -6.61 -5.97
CA THR A 47 -4.25 -6.72 -7.42
C THR A 47 -3.31 -5.82 -8.23
N MET A 48 -3.07 -4.60 -7.76
CA MET A 48 -2.15 -3.66 -8.41
C MET A 48 -0.70 -4.16 -8.36
N ASP A 49 -0.28 -4.78 -7.26
CA ASP A 49 1.05 -5.39 -7.09
C ASP A 49 1.28 -6.53 -8.09
N ALA A 50 0.29 -7.42 -8.25
CA ALA A 50 0.35 -8.50 -9.24
C ALA A 50 0.54 -7.97 -10.67
N VAL A 51 -0.21 -6.93 -11.05
CA VAL A 51 -0.06 -6.30 -12.37
C VAL A 51 1.31 -5.63 -12.53
N LEU A 52 1.83 -4.98 -11.48
CA LEU A 52 3.17 -4.41 -11.51
C LEU A 52 4.25 -5.48 -11.66
N GLN A 53 4.09 -6.64 -11.03
CA GLN A 53 5.02 -7.77 -11.14
C GLN A 53 5.03 -8.32 -12.57
N GLU A 54 3.87 -8.49 -13.20
CA GLU A 54 3.77 -8.88 -14.62
C GLU A 54 4.40 -7.83 -15.56
N LEU A 55 4.27 -6.53 -15.22
CA LEU A 55 4.90 -5.45 -15.97
C LEU A 55 6.40 -5.33 -15.73
N ALA A 56 6.93 -5.90 -14.66
CA ALA A 56 8.36 -5.92 -14.35
C ALA A 56 9.11 -7.00 -15.15
N GLU A 57 8.40 -8.05 -15.58
CA GLU A 57 8.93 -9.12 -16.43
C GLU A 57 8.99 -8.73 -17.93
N LYS A 58 8.44 -7.55 -18.29
CA LYS A 58 8.42 -7.04 -19.66
C LYS A 58 9.48 -5.95 -19.86
N ASP A 59 10.14 -5.99 -21.02
CA ASP A 59 11.02 -4.92 -21.44
C ASP A 59 10.23 -3.61 -21.66
N ASP A 60 10.88 -2.49 -21.39
CA ASP A 60 10.21 -1.18 -21.37
C ASP A 60 9.73 -0.73 -22.76
N ASP A 61 10.28 -1.26 -23.85
CA ASP A 61 9.83 -1.04 -25.23
C ASP A 61 8.55 -1.84 -25.58
N GLN A 62 8.21 -2.86 -24.80
CA GLN A 62 7.02 -3.71 -24.98
C GLN A 62 5.78 -3.19 -24.23
N ILE A 63 5.93 -2.07 -23.51
CA ILE A 63 4.89 -1.51 -22.66
C ILE A 63 4.44 -0.18 -23.25
N ASP A 64 3.15 -0.09 -23.58
CA ASP A 64 2.57 1.10 -24.18
C ASP A 64 2.59 2.31 -23.20
N GLY A 65 2.49 3.51 -23.77
CA GLY A 65 2.57 4.75 -23.01
C GLY A 65 1.48 4.90 -21.94
N GLN A 66 0.28 4.36 -22.15
CA GLN A 66 -0.81 4.43 -21.16
C GLN A 66 -0.51 3.52 -19.97
N THR A 67 0.04 2.33 -20.22
CA THR A 67 0.46 1.40 -19.17
C THR A 67 1.65 1.94 -18.36
N LYS A 68 2.59 2.64 -19.00
CA LYS A 68 3.68 3.34 -18.28
C LYS A 68 3.16 4.47 -17.41
N ASP A 69 2.23 5.28 -17.91
CA ASP A 69 1.61 6.36 -17.15
C ASP A 69 0.79 5.82 -15.95
N TRP A 70 0.04 4.73 -16.17
CA TRP A 70 -0.65 4.02 -15.10
C TRP A 70 0.33 3.52 -14.03
N ARG A 71 1.42 2.86 -14.42
CA ARG A 71 2.47 2.39 -13.49
C ARG A 71 3.00 3.53 -12.61
N ASN A 72 3.27 4.70 -13.20
CA ASN A 72 3.76 5.86 -12.45
C ASN A 72 2.72 6.39 -11.46
N LYS A 73 1.44 6.46 -11.87
CA LYS A 73 0.34 6.85 -10.97
C LYS A 73 0.17 5.88 -9.81
N VAL A 74 0.28 4.58 -10.06
CA VAL A 74 0.24 3.57 -8.98
C VAL A 74 1.38 3.78 -7.98
N ARG A 75 2.57 4.15 -8.45
CA ARG A 75 3.70 4.48 -7.58
C ARG A 75 3.40 5.69 -6.68
N GLU A 76 2.89 6.78 -7.24
CA GLU A 76 2.52 7.96 -6.46
C GLU A 76 1.43 7.62 -5.42
N LEU A 77 0.40 6.88 -5.83
CA LEU A 77 -0.64 6.40 -4.92
C LEU A 77 -0.10 5.54 -3.78
N SER A 78 0.92 4.71 -4.03
CA SER A 78 1.55 3.90 -2.99
C SER A 78 2.23 4.74 -1.90
N LEU A 79 2.85 5.86 -2.30
CA LEU A 79 3.49 6.80 -1.36
C LEU A 79 2.43 7.56 -0.54
N ASP A 80 1.33 7.99 -1.18
CA ASP A 80 0.22 8.66 -0.48
C ASP A 80 -0.44 7.74 0.57
N ILE A 81 -0.56 6.45 0.24
CA ILE A 81 -1.11 5.43 1.15
C ILE A 81 -0.16 5.17 2.31
N GLU A 82 1.16 5.10 2.06
CA GLU A 82 2.19 4.98 3.11
C GLU A 82 2.05 6.09 4.15
N ASP A 83 2.04 7.33 3.65
CA ASP A 83 1.88 8.55 4.43
C ASP A 83 0.58 8.53 5.26
N CYS A 84 -0.50 8.03 4.68
CA CYS A 84 -1.79 7.89 5.36
C CYS A 84 -1.71 6.88 6.53
N ILE A 85 -1.12 5.70 6.28
CA ILE A 85 -0.95 4.64 7.28
C ILE A 85 -0.04 5.11 8.40
N ASP A 86 1.09 5.75 8.08
CA ASP A 86 2.06 6.21 9.07
C ASP A 86 1.47 7.33 9.95
N ARG A 87 0.72 8.29 9.36
CA ARG A 87 -0.05 9.29 10.13
C ARG A 87 -1.07 8.63 11.07
N PHE A 88 -1.77 7.59 10.61
CA PHE A 88 -2.74 6.86 11.44
C PHE A 88 -2.05 6.15 12.63
N MET A 89 -0.87 5.56 12.40
CA MET A 89 -0.09 4.89 13.44
C MET A 89 0.52 5.88 14.44
N LEU A 90 1.05 7.02 13.98
CA LEU A 90 1.59 8.08 14.85
C LEU A 90 0.53 8.70 15.76
N ASN A 91 -0.70 8.85 15.27
CA ASN A 91 -1.81 9.38 16.05
C ASN A 91 -2.25 8.41 17.18
N ARG A 92 -2.07 7.09 17.01
CA ARG A 92 -2.26 6.11 18.11
C ARG A 92 -1.20 6.24 19.21
N SER A 93 -0.01 6.75 18.90
CA SER A 93 1.09 6.90 19.86
C SER A 93 0.99 8.14 20.75
N HIS A 94 0.28 9.20 20.32
CA HIS A 94 0.15 10.46 21.07
C HIS A 94 -1.06 10.50 22.02
N GLY A 95 -1.92 9.47 22.02
CA GLY A 95 -3.07 9.37 22.92
C GLY A 95 -2.79 8.80 24.31
N GLY A 96 -1.55 8.41 24.61
CA GLY A 96 -1.17 7.70 25.85
C GLY A 96 -0.53 8.55 26.96
N SER A 97 -0.16 9.80 26.70
CA SER A 97 0.58 10.63 27.67
C SER A 97 -0.17 11.91 28.03
N LYS A 98 -1.30 11.78 28.74
CA LYS A 98 -1.77 12.76 29.73
C LYS A 98 -2.73 12.08 30.72
N ALA A 99 -2.16 11.32 31.64
CA ALA A 99 -2.79 10.94 32.90
C ALA A 99 -1.71 10.62 33.93
N ASN A 100 -1.07 11.66 34.46
CA ASN A 100 -0.65 11.78 35.86
C ASN A 100 -0.31 13.24 36.15
#